data_AF-A0A094K3L1-F1
#
_entry.id   AF-A0A094K3L1-F1
#
_cell.length_a   1.000
_cell.length_b   1.000
_cell.length_c   1.000
_cell.angle_alpha   90.00
_cell.angle_beta   90.00
_cell.angle_gamma   90.00
#
_symmetry.space_group_name_H-M   'P 1'
#
loop_
_entity.id
_entity.type
_entity.pdbx_description
1 polymer ?
#
loop_
_entity_poly.entity_id
_entity_poly.type
_entity_poly.pdbx_seq_one_letter_code
_entity_poly.pdbx_strand_id
1 'polypeptide(L)'
;STRNYTDYAAITAHWINDKWQHKSRVLDVVHLQEPIHSGEYLAQQLATVTDDMGITGAVFTYTRDNASANTVMLAEYEKIARDQEVTTQQP
;
A
#
# COMPACT_ATOMS: atom_id res chain seq x y z
N SER A 1 -29.06 -6.20 11.02
CA SER A 1 -29.05 -5.41 9.77
C SER A 1 -27.86 -5.89 8.96
N THR A 2 -28.08 -6.76 7.97
CA THR A 2 -27.02 -7.28 7.12
C THR A 2 -26.65 -6.21 6.12
N ARG A 3 -25.56 -5.50 6.37
CA ARG A 3 -25.07 -4.44 5.50
C ARG A 3 -24.30 -5.08 4.34
N ASN A 4 -24.87 -5.04 3.13
CA ASN A 4 -24.18 -5.42 1.90
C ASN A 4 -23.26 -4.27 1.44
N TYR A 5 -22.22 -3.93 2.22
CA TYR A 5 -21.17 -3.05 1.74
C TYR A 5 -20.09 -3.90 1.09
N THR A 6 -19.68 -3.50 -0.12
CA THR A 6 -18.54 -4.07 -0.82
C THR A 6 -17.48 -2.97 -0.82
N ASP A 7 -16.47 -3.13 0.03
CA ASP A 7 -15.42 -2.13 0.19
C ASP A 7 -14.22 -2.50 -0.68
N TYR A 8 -13.61 -1.49 -1.28
CA TYR A 8 -12.45 -1.66 -2.14
C TYR A 8 -11.37 -0.65 -1.75
N ALA A 9 -10.10 -1.06 -1.90
CA ALA A 9 -8.95 -0.19 -1.80
C ALA A 9 -8.23 -0.15 -3.15
N ALA A 10 -8.12 1.04 -3.74
CA ALA A 10 -7.28 1.26 -4.91
C ALA A 10 -5.87 1.67 -4.47
N ILE A 11 -4.86 0.95 -4.92
CA ILE A 11 -3.45 1.24 -4.64
C ILE A 11 -2.85 1.84 -5.91
N THR A 12 -2.32 3.06 -5.81
CA THR A 12 -1.69 3.76 -6.93
C THR A 12 -0.25 4.10 -6.58
N ALA A 13 0.68 3.73 -7.46
CA ALA A 13 2.08 4.09 -7.37
C ALA A 13 2.38 5.34 -8.17
N HIS A 14 3.22 6.20 -7.59
CA HIS A 14 3.70 7.43 -8.18
C HIS A 14 5.23 7.45 -8.12
N TRP A 15 5.87 7.71 -9.26
CA TRP A 15 7.34 7.80 -9.32
C TRP A 15 7.80 8.68 -10.48
N ILE A 16 9.08 9.03 -10.50
CA ILE A 16 9.76 9.69 -11.61
C ILE A 16 10.70 8.66 -12.25
N ASN A 17 10.64 8.50 -13.57
CA ASN A 17 11.53 7.57 -14.27
C ASN A 17 12.87 8.22 -14.66
N ASP A 18 13.75 7.42 -15.26
CA ASP A 18 15.06 7.80 -15.83
C ASP A 18 15.02 9.00 -16.80
N LYS A 19 13.88 9.22 -17.46
CA LYS A 19 13.65 10.36 -18.38
C LYS A 19 13.06 11.59 -17.69
N TRP A 20 13.07 11.63 -16.36
CA TRP A 20 12.51 12.71 -15.55
C TRP A 20 11.00 12.92 -15.78
N GLN A 21 10.27 11.85 -16.11
CA GLN A 21 8.84 11.90 -16.34
C GLN A 21 8.08 11.34 -15.14
N HIS A 22 7.12 12.12 -14.63
CA HIS A 22 6.16 11.63 -13.64
C HIS A 22 5.31 10.49 -14.21
N LYS A 23 5.19 9.41 -13.44
CA LYS A 23 4.36 8.25 -13.70
C LYS A 23 3.35 8.10 -12.57
N SER A 24 2.14 7.73 -12.94
CA SER A 24 1.06 7.34 -12.03
C SER A 24 0.40 6.09 -12.61
N ARG A 25 0.30 5.03 -11.81
CA ARG A 25 -0.31 3.75 -12.19
C ARG A 25 -1.07 3.16 -11.03
N VAL A 26 -2.31 2.74 -11.30
CA VAL A 26 -3.04 1.84 -10.41
C VAL A 26 -2.31 0.50 -10.45
N LEU A 27 -1.85 0.04 -9.29
CA LEU A 27 -1.23 -1.27 -9.13
C LEU A 27 -2.30 -2.36 -8.99
N ASP A 28 -3.29 -2.09 -8.14
CA ASP A 28 -4.42 -3.00 -7.93
C ASP A 28 -5.65 -2.28 -7.37
N VAL A 29 -6.82 -2.91 -7.52
CA VAL A 29 -8.08 -2.56 -6.86
C VAL A 29 -8.52 -3.75 -6.03
N VAL A 30 -8.11 -3.74 -4.76
CA VAL A 30 -8.30 -4.85 -3.83
C VAL A 30 -9.74 -4.84 -3.31
N HIS A 31 -10.43 -5.97 -3.45
CA HIS A 31 -11.72 -6.20 -2.79
C HIS A 31 -11.48 -6.56 -1.32
N LEU A 32 -11.88 -5.66 -0.41
CA LEU A 32 -11.67 -5.83 1.03
C LEU A 32 -12.73 -6.78 1.61
N GLN A 33 -12.27 -7.77 2.37
CA GLN A 33 -13.10 -8.75 3.05
C GLN A 33 -13.02 -8.56 4.57
N GLU A 34 -14.05 -9.01 5.28
CA GLU A 34 -14.08 -8.90 6.73
C GLU A 34 -12.90 -9.66 7.39
N PRO A 35 -12.17 -9.05 8.35
CA PRO A 35 -12.42 -7.75 8.97
C PRO A 35 -11.89 -6.54 8.15
N ILE A 36 -12.78 -5.74 7.56
CA ILE A 36 -12.43 -4.70 6.57
C ILE A 36 -11.70 -3.50 7.22
N HIS A 37 -11.99 -3.20 8.48
CA HIS A 37 -11.55 -1.97 9.16
C HIS A 37 -10.38 -2.15 10.13
N SER A 38 -9.65 -3.26 10.05
CA SER A 38 -8.40 -3.45 10.80
C SER A 38 -7.24 -2.83 10.01
N GLY A 39 -6.43 -2.01 10.68
CA GLY A 39 -5.23 -1.43 10.06
C GLY A 39 -4.20 -2.50 9.69
N GLU A 40 -4.10 -3.56 10.49
CA GLU A 40 -3.28 -4.75 10.23
C GLU A 40 -3.70 -5.44 8.94
N TYR A 41 -5.00 -5.64 8.73
CA TYR A 41 -5.53 -6.22 7.50
C TYR A 41 -5.18 -5.37 6.27
N LEU A 42 -5.43 -4.05 6.34
CA LEU A 42 -5.08 -3.13 5.26
C LEU A 42 -3.58 -3.13 4.97
N ALA A 43 -2.73 -3.25 6.00
CA ALA A 43 -1.28 -3.27 5.84
C ALA A 43 -0.85 -4.53 5.09
N GLN A 44 -1.46 -5.67 5.41
CA GLN A 44 -1.21 -6.92 4.72
C GLN A 44 -1.66 -6.87 3.25
N GLN A 45 -2.82 -6.27 2.94
CA GLN A 45 -3.27 -6.09 1.56
C GLN A 45 -2.31 -5.20 0.77
N LEU A 46 -1.86 -4.09 1.37
CA LEU A 46 -0.87 -3.21 0.74
C LEU A 46 0.46 -3.95 0.51
N ALA A 47 0.94 -4.69 1.51
CA ALA A 47 2.17 -5.50 1.41
C ALA A 47 2.09 -6.53 0.29
N THR A 48 0.96 -7.24 0.14
CA THR A 48 0.77 -8.19 -0.96
C THR A 48 0.91 -7.50 -2.32
N VAL A 49 0.27 -6.35 -2.52
CA VAL A 49 0.35 -5.62 -3.80
C VAL A 49 1.76 -5.08 -4.06
N THR A 50 2.48 -4.62 -3.04
CA THR A 50 3.85 -4.12 -3.21
C THR A 50 4.89 -5.24 -3.34
N ASP A 51 4.65 -6.39 -2.70
CA ASP A 51 5.50 -7.58 -2.78
C ASP A 51 5.41 -8.19 -4.17
N ASP A 52 4.21 -8.27 -4.75
CA ASP A 52 3.98 -8.73 -6.13
C ASP A 52 4.74 -7.89 -7.17
N MET A 53 4.99 -6.62 -6.85
CA MET A 53 5.77 -5.69 -7.68
C MET A 53 7.26 -5.66 -7.31
N GLY A 54 7.67 -6.31 -6.21
CA GLY A 54 9.04 -6.30 -5.70
C GLY A 54 9.49 -4.93 -5.17
N ILE A 55 8.56 -4.07 -4.73
CA ILE A 55 8.83 -2.69 -4.32
C ILE A 55 8.59 -2.41 -2.84
N THR A 56 8.19 -3.39 -2.04
CA THR A 56 7.76 -3.19 -0.64
C THR A 56 8.73 -2.36 0.19
N GLY A 57 10.01 -2.71 0.19
CA GLY A 57 11.07 -1.96 0.88
C GLY A 57 11.53 -0.67 0.17
N ALA A 58 11.08 -0.41 -1.06
CA ALA A 58 11.43 0.77 -1.85
C ALA A 58 10.44 1.95 -1.70
N VAL A 59 9.24 1.70 -1.16
CA VAL A 59 8.22 2.75 -1.02
C VAL A 59 8.52 3.64 0.19
N PHE A 60 8.78 4.92 -0.07
CA PHE A 60 9.23 5.90 0.95
C PHE A 60 8.15 6.92 1.35
N THR A 61 6.99 6.95 0.68
CA THR A 61 5.90 7.90 0.98
C THR A 61 4.56 7.27 0.69
N TYR A 62 3.60 7.50 1.59
CA TYR A 62 2.21 7.05 1.47
C TYR A 62 1.27 8.25 1.55
N THR A 63 0.36 8.35 0.59
CA THR A 63 -0.75 9.32 0.64
C THR A 63 -2.04 8.58 0.93
N ARG A 64 -2.81 9.09 1.89
CA ARG A 64 -3.98 8.42 2.46
C ARG A 64 -4.96 9.45 3.01
N ASP A 65 -6.21 9.05 3.21
CA ASP A 65 -7.16 9.88 3.93
C ASP A 65 -6.86 9.91 5.45
N ASN A 66 -7.63 10.71 6.19
CA ASN A 66 -7.46 10.89 7.63
C ASN A 66 -8.30 9.90 8.47
N ALA A 67 -8.43 8.65 8.05
CA ALA A 67 -9.06 7.59 8.85
C ALA A 67 -8.07 7.00 9.88
N SER A 68 -8.56 6.60 11.06
CA SER A 68 -7.70 6.07 12.14
C SER A 68 -7.10 4.69 11.81
N ALA A 69 -7.88 3.80 11.19
CA ALA A 69 -7.40 2.50 10.70
C ALA A 69 -6.22 2.68 9.73
N ASN A 70 -6.24 3.78 9.00
CA ASN A 70 -5.20 4.17 8.09
C ASN A 70 -3.89 4.48 8.85
N THR A 71 -3.93 5.23 9.96
CA THR A 71 -2.74 5.42 10.80
C THR A 71 -2.10 4.11 11.26
N VAL A 72 -2.93 3.13 11.70
CA VAL A 72 -2.44 1.80 12.10
C VAL A 72 -1.84 1.04 10.92
N MET A 73 -2.50 1.07 9.77
CA MET A 73 -2.02 0.45 8.53
C MET A 73 -0.60 0.93 8.15
N LEU A 74 -0.29 2.22 8.31
CA LEU A 74 1.06 2.70 8.02
C LEU A 74 2.09 2.05 8.95
N ALA A 75 1.80 2.08 10.25
CA ALA A 75 2.72 1.59 11.27
C ALA A 75 3.01 0.09 11.13
N GLU A 76 2.00 -0.71 10.75
CA GLU A 76 2.19 -2.14 10.50
C GLU A 76 2.93 -2.42 9.20
N TYR A 77 2.59 -1.70 8.12
CA TYR A 77 3.30 -1.83 6.86
C TYR A 77 4.79 -1.48 7.01
N GLU A 78 5.12 -0.43 7.76
CA GLU A 78 6.51 -0.05 8.03
C GLU A 78 7.32 -1.16 8.70
N LYS A 79 6.69 -2.01 9.53
CA LYS A 79 7.38 -3.17 10.12
C LYS A 79 7.69 -4.20 9.04
N ILE A 80 6.70 -4.51 8.19
CA ILE A 80 6.86 -5.45 7.07
C ILE A 80 7.96 -4.97 6.12
N ALA A 81 7.98 -3.69 5.77
CA ALA A 81 8.96 -3.12 4.85
C ALA A 81 10.38 -3.08 5.41
N ARG A 82 10.56 -2.89 6.72
CA ARG A 82 11.89 -2.92 7.37
C ARG A 82 12.55 -4.29 7.29
N ASP A 83 11.75 -5.35 7.31
CA ASP A 83 12.26 -6.72 7.23
C ASP A 83 12.69 -7.10 5.79
N GLN A 84 12.39 -6.25 4.80
CA GLN A 84 12.76 -6.43 3.41
C GLN A 84 13.80 -5.38 3.00
N GLU A 85 15.09 -5.69 3.21
CA GLU A 85 16.18 -4.87 2.67
C GLU A 85 16.12 -4.84 1.13
N VAL A 86 15.67 -3.72 0.56
CA VAL A 86 15.78 -3.47 -0.87
C VAL A 86 16.98 -2.57 -1.11
N THR A 87 18.00 -3.08 -1.81
CA THR A 87 19.07 -2.23 -2.36
C THR A 87 18.50 -1.47 -3.56
N THR A 88 17.74 -0.39 -3.31
CA THR A 88 17.48 0.57 -4.39
C THR A 88 18.69 1.45 -4.53
N GLN A 89 19.43 1.30 -5.63
CA GLN A 89 20.38 2.33 -6.03
C GLN A 89 19.54 3.55 -6.45
N GLN A 90 19.41 4.52 -5.56
CA GLN A 90 19.03 5.86 -5.97
C GLN A 90 20.14 6.37 -6.92
N PRO A 91 19.77 6.94 -8.08
CA PRO A 91 20.73 7.48 -9.04
C PRO A 91 21.60 8.59 -8.44
#